data_AF-A0A1H5QSW7-F1
#
_entry.id   AF-A0A1H5QSW7-F1
#
_cell.length_a   1.000
_cell.length_b   1.000
_cell.length_c   1.000
_cell.angle_alpha   90.00
_cell.angle_beta   90.00
_cell.angle_gamma   90.00
#
_symmetry.space_group_name_H-M   'P 1'
#
loop_
_entity.id
_entity.type
_entity.pdbx_description
1 polymer ?
#
loop_
_entity_poly.entity_id
_entity_poly.type
_entity_poly.pdbx_seq_one_letter_code
_entity_poly.pdbx_strand_id
1 'polypeptide(L)'
;MRPRSTVFAALTTTITIGLAGCGQQAPAQSPARDQGLSVTTVVPQADPAARWADAYCGAVTHLVRTLADLPSVDPSTPQQASRTSSDLLSSVVGGLDQSLAGLNALGAPPVPSADGGREHVIGQFSEIRTQAENARQRIEAVRGDAAATKEALGEAKATLDRIDALDYLKGLEGVPALAAAEQRAPACRQLDQSPR
;
A
#
# COMPACT_ATOMS: atom_id res chain seq x y z
N MET A 1 31.38 -10.70 -8.07
CA MET A 1 31.79 -12.12 -8.06
C MET A 1 30.90 -12.87 -7.07
N ARG A 2 30.45 -14.06 -7.45
CA ARG A 2 29.46 -14.96 -6.78
C ARG A 2 30.01 -15.53 -5.43
N PRO A 3 29.20 -16.11 -4.51
CA PRO A 3 28.20 -17.14 -4.86
C PRO A 3 26.83 -17.11 -4.14
N ARG A 4 25.86 -17.67 -4.89
CA ARG A 4 24.51 -18.04 -4.48
C ARG A 4 24.55 -19.55 -4.20
N SER A 5 24.06 -20.00 -3.04
CA SER A 5 23.90 -21.43 -2.73
C SER A 5 22.45 -21.85 -2.90
N THR A 6 22.21 -22.64 -3.95
CA THR A 6 21.02 -23.48 -4.14
C THR A 6 21.40 -24.92 -3.77
N VAL A 7 20.67 -25.54 -2.84
CA VAL A 7 20.75 -26.98 -2.59
C VAL A 7 19.39 -27.59 -2.90
N PHE A 8 19.36 -28.30 -4.02
CA PHE A 8 18.34 -29.27 -4.41
C PHE A 8 18.73 -30.64 -3.81
N ALA A 9 17.80 -31.30 -3.12
CA ALA A 9 17.83 -32.74 -2.83
C ALA A 9 16.45 -33.13 -2.29
N ALA A 10 15.85 -34.28 -2.54
CA ALA A 10 16.00 -35.34 -3.52
C ALA A 10 14.72 -36.19 -3.39
N LEU A 11 14.31 -36.83 -4.47
CA LEU A 11 13.12 -37.70 -4.57
C LEU A 11 13.23 -38.96 -3.69
N THR A 12 12.13 -39.36 -3.04
CA THR A 12 11.82 -40.78 -2.82
C THR A 12 10.33 -41.05 -3.01
N THR A 13 10.05 -41.77 -4.09
CA THR A 13 8.77 -42.29 -4.53
C THR A 13 8.46 -43.59 -3.80
N THR A 14 7.29 -43.72 -3.16
CA THR A 14 6.74 -45.03 -2.76
C THR A 14 5.32 -45.15 -3.29
N ILE A 15 5.19 -45.93 -4.36
CA ILE A 15 3.95 -46.39 -4.98
C ILE A 15 3.60 -47.73 -4.32
N THR A 16 2.44 -47.83 -3.67
CA THR A 16 1.84 -49.12 -3.28
C THR A 16 0.52 -49.29 -4.01
N ILE A 17 0.51 -50.27 -4.93
CA ILE A 17 -0.65 -50.74 -5.68
C ILE A 17 -1.36 -51.80 -4.85
N GLY A 18 -2.66 -51.64 -4.63
CA GLY A 18 -3.54 -52.69 -4.11
C GLY A 18 -4.77 -52.82 -4.99
N LEU A 19 -4.86 -53.91 -5.76
CA LEU A 19 -6.06 -54.34 -6.49
C LEU A 19 -6.71 -55.51 -5.76
N ALA A 20 -7.95 -55.34 -5.30
CA ALA A 20 -9.01 -56.34 -5.04
C ALA A 20 -10.12 -55.62 -4.26
N GLY A 21 -11.43 -55.70 -4.51
CA GLY A 21 -12.28 -56.38 -5.48
C GLY A 21 -13.73 -55.92 -5.18
N CYS A 22 -14.61 -55.90 -6.17
CA CYS A 22 -16.02 -55.55 -6.01
C CYS A 22 -16.80 -56.70 -5.33
N GLY A 23 -17.66 -56.39 -4.35
CA GLY A 23 -18.61 -57.35 -3.78
C GLY A 23 -19.56 -56.70 -2.77
N GLN A 24 -20.81 -56.50 -3.17
CA GLN A 24 -21.94 -56.01 -2.36
C GLN A 24 -22.30 -56.98 -1.22
N GLN A 25 -22.50 -56.47 0.00
CA GLN A 25 -23.51 -56.97 0.96
C GLN A 25 -23.67 -56.00 2.15
N ALA A 26 -24.88 -55.52 2.36
CA ALA A 26 -25.43 -55.08 3.65
C ALA A 26 -26.51 -56.13 4.06
N PRO A 27 -26.97 -56.26 5.32
CA PRO A 27 -26.88 -55.29 6.43
C PRO A 27 -26.57 -55.86 7.84
N ALA A 28 -26.46 -54.92 8.79
CA ALA A 28 -26.91 -54.95 10.20
C ALA A 28 -25.84 -54.88 11.32
N GLN A 29 -26.07 -53.86 12.18
CA GLN A 29 -25.71 -53.69 13.61
C GLN A 29 -24.57 -52.70 13.95
N SER A 30 -25.00 -51.55 14.49
CA SER A 30 -24.32 -50.31 14.95
C SER A 30 -23.52 -50.47 16.26
N PRO A 31 -22.93 -49.39 16.84
CA PRO A 31 -22.00 -48.39 16.29
C PRO A 31 -20.71 -48.33 17.14
N ALA A 32 -19.53 -48.45 16.53
CA ALA A 32 -18.27 -48.10 17.20
C ALA A 32 -17.89 -46.67 16.85
N ARG A 33 -18.12 -45.77 17.82
CA ARG A 33 -17.70 -44.36 17.92
C ARG A 33 -16.69 -43.93 16.84
N ASP A 34 -17.18 -43.19 15.85
CA ASP A 34 -16.39 -42.19 15.14
C ASP A 34 -15.80 -41.22 16.17
N GLN A 35 -14.57 -41.47 16.59
CA GLN A 35 -13.72 -40.36 17.03
C GLN A 35 -13.22 -39.68 15.78
N GLY A 36 -14.13 -38.87 15.21
CA GLY A 36 -13.78 -37.87 14.24
C GLY A 36 -12.62 -37.06 14.80
N LEU A 37 -11.44 -37.30 14.24
CA LEU A 37 -10.45 -36.23 14.10
C LEU A 37 -11.12 -35.22 13.18
N SER A 38 -11.98 -34.39 13.77
CA SER A 38 -12.32 -33.09 13.26
C SER A 38 -10.98 -32.38 13.10
N VAL A 39 -10.37 -32.51 11.92
CA VAL A 39 -9.43 -31.52 11.44
C VAL A 39 -10.29 -30.28 11.32
N THR A 40 -10.38 -29.54 12.43
CA THR A 40 -10.75 -28.14 12.38
C THR A 40 -9.66 -27.54 11.52
N THR A 41 -9.92 -27.43 10.22
CA THR A 41 -9.25 -26.45 9.39
C THR A 41 -9.49 -25.14 10.11
N VAL A 42 -8.49 -24.71 10.89
CA VAL A 42 -8.45 -23.36 11.43
C VAL A 42 -8.29 -22.50 10.18
N VAL A 43 -9.42 -22.14 9.57
CA VAL A 43 -9.48 -20.96 8.74
C VAL A 43 -8.95 -19.87 9.65
N PRO A 44 -7.79 -19.25 9.36
CA PRO A 44 -7.27 -18.20 10.20
C PRO A 44 -8.38 -17.17 10.34
N GLN A 45 -8.91 -17.01 11.56
CA GLN A 45 -9.94 -16.03 11.82
C GLN A 45 -9.35 -14.69 11.38
N ALA A 46 -9.93 -14.08 10.35
CA ALA A 46 -9.34 -12.92 9.70
C ALA A 46 -9.12 -11.82 10.75
N ASP A 47 -7.86 -11.49 11.05
CA ASP A 47 -7.54 -10.49 12.07
C ASP A 47 -8.10 -9.13 11.63
N PRO A 48 -9.10 -8.56 12.35
CA PRO A 48 -9.66 -7.27 12.02
C PRO A 48 -8.62 -6.15 12.00
N ALA A 49 -7.60 -6.22 12.87
CA ALA A 49 -6.51 -5.24 12.90
C ALA A 49 -5.65 -5.32 11.63
N ALA A 50 -5.30 -6.53 11.19
CA ALA A 50 -4.53 -6.72 9.96
C ALA A 50 -5.32 -6.27 8.72
N ARG A 51 -6.63 -6.52 8.68
CA ARG A 51 -7.49 -6.05 7.59
C ARG A 51 -7.61 -4.53 7.54
N TRP A 52 -7.75 -3.90 8.70
CA TRP A 52 -7.81 -2.45 8.78
C TRP A 52 -6.47 -1.80 8.39
N ALA A 53 -5.36 -2.34 8.89
CA ALA A 53 -4.02 -1.90 8.52
C ALA A 53 -3.76 -2.08 7.01
N ASP A 54 -4.19 -3.21 6.42
CA ASP A 54 -4.08 -3.45 4.98
C ASP A 54 -4.85 -2.41 4.16
N ALA A 55 -6.08 -2.07 4.57
CA ALA A 55 -6.86 -1.03 3.90
C ALA A 55 -6.24 0.36 4.06
N TYR A 56 -5.70 0.68 5.25
CA TYR A 56 -4.97 1.92 5.50
C TYR A 56 -3.75 2.06 4.58
N CYS A 57 -2.90 1.03 4.54
CA CYS A 57 -1.74 0.99 3.67
C CYS A 57 -2.15 1.01 2.19
N GLY A 58 -3.24 0.33 1.82
CA GLY A 58 -3.81 0.40 0.48
C GLY A 58 -4.18 1.82 0.06
N ALA A 59 -4.80 2.59 0.95
CA ALA A 59 -5.13 3.99 0.72
C ALA A 59 -3.88 4.84 0.50
N VAL A 60 -2.87 4.70 1.36
CA VAL A 60 -1.58 5.41 1.25
C VAL A 60 -0.81 5.05 -0.03
N THR A 61 -0.91 3.80 -0.49
CA THR A 61 -0.16 3.31 -1.66
C THR A 61 -0.56 4.05 -2.95
N HIS A 62 -1.75 4.64 -3.01
CA HIS A 62 -2.16 5.44 -4.17
C HIS A 62 -1.18 6.58 -4.44
N LEU A 63 -0.83 7.36 -3.41
CA LEU A 63 0.16 8.42 -3.52
C LEU A 63 1.52 7.86 -3.95
N VAL A 64 1.99 6.79 -3.30
CA VAL A 64 3.32 6.20 -3.60
C VAL A 64 3.41 5.74 -5.06
N ARG A 65 2.36 5.11 -5.59
CA ARG A 65 2.31 4.74 -7.03
C ARG A 65 2.32 5.97 -7.92
N THR A 66 1.52 7.00 -7.58
CA THR A 66 1.52 8.25 -8.32
C THR A 66 2.91 8.89 -8.35
N LEU A 67 3.65 8.87 -7.24
CA LEU A 67 5.00 9.41 -7.15
C LEU A 67 6.00 8.62 -8.00
N ALA A 68 5.87 7.29 -8.03
CA ALA A 68 6.71 6.42 -8.87
C ALA A 68 6.47 6.63 -10.38
N ASP A 69 5.24 7.00 -10.76
CA ASP A 69 4.82 7.20 -12.15
C ASP A 69 4.72 8.68 -12.54
N LEU A 70 5.42 9.59 -11.84
CA LEU A 70 5.35 11.02 -12.16
C LEU A 70 5.86 11.33 -13.58
N PRO A 71 5.18 12.23 -14.30
CA PRO A 71 5.68 12.69 -15.58
C PRO A 71 6.97 13.49 -15.40
N SER A 72 7.89 13.37 -16.37
CA SER A 72 9.13 14.14 -16.38
C SER A 72 8.90 15.59 -16.77
N VAL A 73 9.60 16.52 -16.13
CA VAL A 73 9.65 17.93 -16.54
C VAL A 73 10.50 18.09 -17.80
N ASP A 74 10.00 18.81 -18.80
CA ASP A 74 10.72 19.17 -20.03
C ASP A 74 11.35 20.57 -19.90
N PRO A 75 12.67 20.68 -19.71
CA PRO A 75 13.35 21.96 -19.54
C PRO A 75 13.72 22.65 -20.87
N SER A 76 13.27 22.15 -22.03
CA SER A 76 13.69 22.66 -23.35
C SER A 76 13.35 24.14 -23.58
N THR A 77 12.25 24.61 -22.98
CA THR A 77 11.84 26.03 -22.98
C THR A 77 11.15 26.37 -21.66
N PRO A 78 11.11 27.66 -21.25
CA PRO A 78 10.35 28.08 -20.07
C PRO A 78 8.88 27.64 -20.14
N GLN A 79 8.25 27.72 -21.32
CA GLN A 79 6.86 27.34 -21.52
C GLN A 79 6.63 25.84 -21.32
N GLN A 80 7.53 25.00 -21.86
CA GLN A 80 7.44 23.54 -21.66
C GLN A 80 7.73 23.15 -20.21
N ALA A 81 8.69 23.82 -19.57
CA ALA A 81 9.01 23.59 -18.17
C ALA A 81 7.82 23.93 -17.26
N SER A 82 7.17 25.08 -17.46
CA SER A 82 5.94 25.43 -16.74
C SER A 82 4.86 24.38 -16.96
N ARG A 83 4.56 24.03 -18.23
CA ARG A 83 3.48 23.11 -18.57
C ARG A 83 3.69 21.73 -17.95
N THR A 84 4.85 21.12 -18.18
CA THR A 84 5.14 19.76 -17.68
C THR A 84 5.23 19.72 -16.15
N SER A 85 5.65 20.82 -15.51
CA SER A 85 5.64 20.91 -14.05
C SER A 85 4.23 21.07 -13.48
N SER A 86 3.35 21.83 -14.16
CA SER A 86 1.93 21.87 -13.81
C SER A 86 1.26 20.51 -13.96
N ASP A 87 1.58 19.77 -15.03
CA ASP A 87 1.07 18.42 -15.26
C ASP A 87 1.54 17.46 -14.14
N LEU A 88 2.83 17.53 -13.76
CA LEU A 88 3.40 16.78 -12.64
C LEU A 88 2.65 17.07 -11.33
N LEU A 89 2.47 18.35 -10.97
CA LEU A 89 1.76 18.73 -9.76
C LEU A 89 0.28 18.31 -9.80
N SER A 90 -0.34 18.33 -10.98
CA SER A 90 -1.70 17.81 -11.16
C SER A 90 -1.78 16.32 -10.87
N SER A 91 -0.79 15.53 -11.29
CA SER A 91 -0.69 14.10 -10.93
C SER A 91 -0.58 13.91 -9.42
N VAL A 92 0.30 14.68 -8.76
CA VAL A 92 0.49 14.64 -7.31
C VAL A 92 -0.81 14.96 -6.56
N VAL A 93 -1.53 16.02 -6.94
CA VAL A 93 -2.82 16.38 -6.35
C VAL A 93 -3.83 15.23 -6.53
N GLY A 94 -3.87 14.61 -7.71
CA GLY A 94 -4.73 13.45 -7.97
C GLY A 94 -4.41 12.24 -7.08
N GLY A 95 -3.13 11.91 -6.90
CA GLY A 95 -2.70 10.83 -6.01
C GLY A 95 -3.03 11.09 -4.52
N LEU A 96 -2.89 12.35 -4.09
CA LEU A 96 -3.29 12.79 -2.76
C LEU A 96 -4.81 12.71 -2.57
N ASP A 97 -5.60 13.14 -3.55
CA ASP A 97 -7.06 13.06 -3.51
C ASP A 97 -7.55 11.62 -3.38
N GLN A 98 -6.96 10.68 -4.13
CA GLN A 98 -7.27 9.25 -4.03
C GLN A 98 -6.91 8.69 -2.66
N SER A 99 -5.73 9.05 -2.13
CA SER A 99 -5.27 8.57 -0.83
C SER A 99 -6.15 9.11 0.31
N LEU A 100 -6.49 10.40 0.26
CA LEU A 100 -7.42 11.04 1.19
C LEU A 100 -8.80 10.39 1.13
N ALA A 101 -9.33 10.13 -0.06
CA ALA A 101 -10.61 9.45 -0.20
C ALA A 101 -10.57 8.03 0.41
N GLY A 102 -9.51 7.27 0.16
CA GLY A 102 -9.30 5.94 0.74
C GLY A 102 -9.21 5.97 2.26
N LEU A 103 -8.43 6.89 2.83
CA LEU A 103 -8.27 7.05 4.27
C LEU A 103 -9.59 7.45 4.97
N ASN A 104 -10.36 8.37 4.36
CA ASN A 104 -11.67 8.79 4.88
C ASN A 104 -12.75 7.72 4.74
N ALA A 105 -12.61 6.80 3.78
CA ALA A 105 -13.53 5.67 3.60
C ALA A 105 -13.28 4.51 4.59
N LEU A 106 -12.18 4.54 5.34
CA LEU A 106 -11.91 3.55 6.37
C LEU A 106 -12.96 3.63 7.47
N GLY A 107 -13.56 2.48 7.81
CA GLY A 107 -14.38 2.36 9.02
C GLY A 107 -13.56 2.63 10.29
N ALA A 108 -14.27 2.65 11.42
CA ALA A 108 -13.63 2.79 12.73
C ALA A 108 -12.53 1.73 12.91
N PRO A 109 -11.36 2.10 13.44
CA PRO A 109 -10.30 1.16 13.69
C PRO A 109 -10.70 0.19 14.80
N PRO A 110 -10.16 -1.04 14.77
CA PRO A 110 -10.39 -2.01 15.84
C PRO A 110 -9.74 -1.59 17.17
N VAL A 111 -8.85 -0.60 17.15
CA VAL A 111 -8.21 -0.01 18.33
C VAL A 111 -8.43 1.51 18.28
N PRO A 112 -9.11 2.12 19.27
CA PRO A 112 -9.47 3.54 19.22
C PRO A 112 -8.29 4.50 19.04
N SER A 113 -7.11 4.17 19.59
CA SER A 113 -5.91 5.01 19.47
C SER A 113 -5.41 5.17 18.03
N ALA A 114 -5.82 4.29 17.11
CA ALA A 114 -5.46 4.37 15.70
C ALA A 114 -6.18 5.51 14.94
N ASP A 115 -7.30 6.01 15.46
CA ASP A 115 -8.01 7.11 14.83
C ASP A 115 -7.14 8.37 14.80
N GLY A 116 -6.44 8.67 15.89
CA GLY A 116 -5.52 9.82 15.94
C GLY A 116 -4.36 9.70 14.94
N GLY A 117 -3.84 8.48 14.74
CA GLY A 117 -2.80 8.22 13.74
C GLY A 117 -3.31 8.43 12.30
N ARG A 118 -4.54 7.97 12.00
CA ARG A 118 -5.19 8.20 10.71
C ARG A 118 -5.47 9.69 10.48
N GLU A 119 -6.07 10.37 11.45
CA GLU A 119 -6.40 11.79 11.36
C GLU A 119 -5.16 12.66 11.15
N HIS A 120 -4.05 12.32 11.80
CA HIS A 120 -2.77 13.00 11.59
C HIS A 120 -2.31 12.92 10.13
N VAL A 121 -2.31 11.71 9.54
CA VAL A 121 -1.89 11.51 8.14
C VAL A 121 -2.85 12.19 7.16
N ILE A 122 -4.17 12.15 7.42
CA ILE A 122 -5.16 12.90 6.63
C ILE A 122 -4.84 14.41 6.66
N GLY A 123 -4.52 14.96 7.84
CA GLY A 123 -4.13 16.36 7.99
C GLY A 123 -2.90 16.73 7.16
N GLN A 124 -1.84 15.93 7.25
CA GLN A 124 -0.61 16.15 6.47
C GLN A 124 -0.86 16.07 4.96
N PHE A 125 -1.61 15.08 4.50
CA PHE A 125 -1.91 14.90 3.08
C PHE A 125 -2.75 16.06 2.54
N SER A 126 -3.73 16.55 3.33
CA SER A 126 -4.55 17.70 2.97
C SER A 126 -3.74 18.99 2.86
N GLU A 127 -2.81 19.22 3.78
CA GLU A 127 -1.92 20.38 3.76
C GLU A 127 -1.05 20.38 2.50
N ILE A 128 -0.39 19.26 2.23
CA ILE A 128 0.47 19.07 1.07
C ILE A 128 -0.32 19.21 -0.23
N ARG A 129 -1.52 18.63 -0.31
CA ARG A 129 -2.40 18.74 -1.47
C ARG A 129 -2.72 20.19 -1.79
N THR A 130 -3.01 20.98 -0.75
CA THR A 130 -3.25 22.42 -0.88
C THR A 130 -2.00 23.14 -1.39
N GLN A 131 -0.81 22.79 -0.89
CA GLN A 131 0.45 23.40 -1.33
C GLN A 131 0.80 23.05 -2.78
N ALA A 132 0.62 21.79 -3.18
CA ALA A 132 0.85 21.34 -4.55
C ALA A 132 -0.10 22.03 -5.53
N GLU A 133 -1.37 22.17 -5.17
CA GLU A 133 -2.35 22.91 -5.96
C GLU A 133 -2.01 24.40 -6.07
N ASN A 134 -1.58 25.04 -4.97
CA ASN A 134 -1.15 26.43 -4.99
C ASN A 134 0.10 26.62 -5.88
N ALA A 135 1.07 25.72 -5.81
CA ALA A 135 2.26 25.76 -6.66
C ALA A 135 1.89 25.61 -8.15
N ARG A 136 0.96 24.69 -8.46
CA ARG A 136 0.43 24.50 -9.82
C ARG A 136 -0.19 25.79 -10.36
N GLN A 137 -1.08 26.40 -9.57
CA GLN A 137 -1.75 27.64 -9.95
C GLN A 137 -0.75 28.81 -10.15
N ARG A 138 0.30 28.89 -9.33
CA ARG A 138 1.36 29.91 -9.49
C ARG A 138 2.13 29.72 -10.79
N ILE A 139 2.55 28.50 -11.10
CA ILE A 139 3.25 28.18 -12.36
C ILE A 139 2.38 28.56 -13.57
N GLU A 140 1.08 28.25 -13.53
CA GLU A 140 0.14 28.65 -14.57
C GLU A 140 0.02 30.17 -14.72
N ALA A 141 -0.03 30.90 -13.60
CA ALA A 141 -0.20 32.36 -13.58
C ALA A 141 1.01 33.13 -14.13
N VAL A 142 2.22 32.60 -13.94
CA VAL A 142 3.48 33.24 -14.38
C VAL A 142 3.98 32.73 -15.73
N ARG A 143 3.18 31.93 -16.43
CA ARG A 143 3.56 31.31 -17.71
C ARG A 143 4.04 32.38 -18.70
N GLY A 144 5.25 32.20 -19.21
CA GLY A 144 5.88 33.10 -20.19
C GLY A 144 6.85 34.12 -19.58
N ASP A 145 6.84 34.31 -18.27
CA ASP A 145 7.91 35.00 -17.54
C ASP A 145 8.93 33.97 -17.06
N ALA A 146 10.13 33.99 -17.66
CA ALA A 146 11.17 33.02 -17.35
C ALA A 146 11.70 33.13 -15.91
N ALA A 147 11.79 34.34 -15.35
CA ALA A 147 12.31 34.55 -14.00
C ALA A 147 11.28 34.10 -12.96
N ALA A 148 10.03 34.53 -13.11
CA ALA A 148 8.95 34.14 -12.22
C ALA A 148 8.62 32.63 -12.33
N THR A 149 8.72 32.05 -13.54
CA THR A 149 8.59 30.59 -13.73
C THR A 149 9.66 29.85 -12.94
N LYS A 150 10.92 30.27 -13.00
CA LYS A 150 12.01 29.61 -12.27
C LYS A 150 11.77 29.61 -10.77
N GLU A 151 11.30 30.71 -10.21
CA GLU A 151 10.94 30.83 -8.80
C GLU A 151 9.80 29.87 -8.43
N ALA A 152 8.70 29.89 -9.18
CA ALA A 152 7.55 29.01 -8.95
C ALA A 152 7.91 27.52 -9.05
N LEU A 153 8.80 27.15 -9.98
CA LEU A 153 9.33 25.78 -10.08
C LEU A 153 10.17 25.38 -8.85
N GLY A 154 10.90 26.32 -8.25
CA GLY A 154 11.62 26.08 -7.00
C GLY A 154 10.69 25.78 -5.83
N GLU A 155 9.60 26.55 -5.69
CA GLU A 155 8.57 26.31 -4.67
C GLU A 155 7.85 24.97 -4.87
N ALA A 156 7.56 24.62 -6.13
CA ALA A 156 7.00 23.33 -6.50
C ALA A 156 7.93 22.18 -6.09
N LYS A 157 9.22 22.27 -6.39
CA LYS A 157 10.22 21.29 -5.96
C LYS A 157 10.26 21.16 -4.44
N ALA A 158 10.26 22.25 -3.68
CA ALA A 158 10.24 22.21 -2.21
C ALA A 158 8.97 21.54 -1.66
N THR A 159 7.86 21.60 -2.40
CA THR A 159 6.64 20.87 -2.04
C THR A 159 6.79 19.38 -2.30
N LEU A 160 7.36 18.97 -3.44
CA LEU A 160 7.65 17.56 -3.74
C LEU A 160 8.65 16.95 -2.74
N ASP A 161 9.71 17.68 -2.39
CA ASP A 161 10.72 17.22 -1.43
C ASP A 161 10.10 16.97 -0.03
N ARG A 162 9.05 17.73 0.34
CA ARG A 162 8.30 17.48 1.59
C ARG A 162 7.45 16.21 1.52
N ILE A 163 6.92 15.87 0.34
CA ILE A 163 6.16 14.64 0.14
C ILE A 163 7.08 13.44 0.29
N ASP A 164 8.26 13.50 -0.31
CA ASP A 164 9.29 12.47 -0.25
C ASP A 164 9.76 12.20 1.19
N ALA A 165 9.87 13.25 2.00
CA ALA A 165 10.27 13.16 3.40
C ALA A 165 9.18 12.62 4.35
N LEU A 166 7.96 12.37 3.87
CA LEU A 166 6.89 11.87 4.72
C LEU A 166 7.11 10.42 5.14
N ASP A 167 6.86 10.18 6.43
CA ASP A 167 6.70 8.83 6.95
C ASP A 167 5.21 8.46 6.96
N TYR A 168 4.79 7.79 5.90
CA TYR A 168 3.39 7.42 5.70
C TYR A 168 2.89 6.32 6.65
N LEU A 169 3.81 5.56 7.28
CA LEU A 169 3.48 4.45 8.18
C LEU A 169 3.46 4.85 9.65
N LYS A 170 3.97 6.04 9.98
CA LYS A 170 3.98 6.60 11.34
C LYS A 170 2.63 6.52 12.07
N GLY A 171 1.51 6.65 11.35
CA GLY A 171 0.16 6.52 11.91
C GLY A 171 -0.17 5.11 12.44
N LEU A 172 0.50 4.08 11.94
CA LEU A 172 0.38 2.68 12.38
C LEU A 172 1.42 2.32 13.44
N GLU A 173 2.67 2.75 13.25
CA GLU A 173 3.80 2.44 14.15
C GLU A 173 3.59 2.97 15.58
N GLY A 174 2.91 4.11 15.72
CA GLY A 174 2.57 4.71 17.00
C GLY A 174 1.58 3.89 17.85
N VAL A 175 0.97 2.84 17.30
CA VAL A 175 0.00 1.98 17.98
C VAL A 175 0.50 0.53 18.00
N PRO A 176 0.95 -0.01 19.14
CA PRO A 176 1.60 -1.34 19.19
C PRO A 176 0.75 -2.47 18.61
N ALA A 177 -0.56 -2.42 18.82
CA ALA A 177 -1.50 -3.40 18.27
C ALA A 177 -1.59 -3.35 16.74
N LEU A 178 -1.35 -2.18 16.12
CA LEU A 178 -1.33 -2.01 14.67
C LEU A 178 0.05 -2.26 14.08
N ALA A 179 1.14 -1.94 14.77
CA ALA A 179 2.50 -2.28 14.33
C ALA A 179 2.65 -3.80 14.07
N ALA A 180 2.08 -4.64 14.95
CA ALA A 180 2.06 -6.09 14.73
C ALA A 180 1.10 -6.53 13.62
N ALA A 181 0.07 -5.74 13.33
CA ALA A 181 -0.92 -6.00 12.29
C ALA A 181 -0.40 -5.63 10.90
N GLU A 182 0.38 -4.56 10.80
CA GLU A 182 1.06 -4.08 9.62
C GLU A 182 1.94 -5.17 8.99
N GLN A 183 2.71 -5.89 9.79
CA GLN A 183 3.56 -7.00 9.34
C GLN A 183 2.75 -8.12 8.67
N ARG A 184 1.46 -8.24 9.01
CA ARG A 184 0.55 -9.25 8.47
C ARG A 184 -0.29 -8.71 7.31
N ALA A 185 -0.34 -7.39 7.12
CA ALA A 185 -1.00 -6.70 6.02
C ALA A 185 -0.13 -6.67 4.74
N PRO A 186 -0.56 -7.33 3.63
CA PRO A 186 0.18 -7.32 2.38
C PRO A 186 0.49 -5.93 1.81
N ALA A 187 -0.47 -4.99 1.84
CA ALA A 187 -0.26 -3.65 1.31
C ALA A 187 0.82 -2.88 2.09
N CYS A 188 0.87 -3.04 3.40
CA CYS A 188 1.90 -2.40 4.22
C CYS A 188 3.30 -2.93 3.91
N ARG A 189 3.44 -4.25 3.75
CA ARG A 189 4.73 -4.85 3.36
C ARG A 189 5.21 -4.38 1.98
N GLN A 190 4.29 -4.14 1.04
CA GLN A 190 4.64 -3.58 -0.28
C GLN A 190 5.10 -2.12 -0.17
N LEU A 191 4.47 -1.33 0.70
CA LEU A 191 4.87 0.04 0.98
C LEU A 191 6.27 0.12 1.59
N ASP A 192 6.58 -0.71 2.58
CA ASP A 192 7.92 -0.76 3.21
C ASP A 192 9.03 -1.15 2.22
N GLN A 193 8.68 -1.90 1.17
CA GLN A 193 9.61 -2.32 0.11
C GLN A 193 9.68 -1.35 -1.07
N SER A 194 8.82 -0.31 -1.11
CA SER A 194 8.85 0.68 -2.18
C SER A 194 10.09 1.57 -2.05
N PRO A 195 10.78 1.90 -3.16
CA PRO A 195 11.85 2.89 -3.10
C PRO A 195 11.30 4.21 -2.56
N ARG A 196 12.00 4.78 -1.57
CA ARG A 196 11.89 6.20 -1.22
C ARG A 196 12.85 6.97 -2.10
#